data_AF-A0AAV6U3U8-F1
#
_entry.id   AF-A0AAV6U3U8-F1
#
_cell.length_a   1.000
_cell.length_b   1.000
_cell.length_c   1.000
_cell.angle_alpha   90.00
_cell.angle_beta   90.00
_cell.angle_gamma   90.00
#
_symmetry.space_group_name_H-M   'P 1'
#
loop_
_entity.id
_entity.type
_entity.pdbx_description
1 polymer ?
#
loop_
_entity_poly.entity_id
_entity_poly.type
_entity_poly.pdbx_seq_one_letter_code
_entity_poly.pdbx_strand_id
1 'polypeptide(L)'
;MLSRSIRLISQLTNTRIHAVNAVRNHGDVWVYRAATPRAERWRFLAADTLSAVTWWWILIHLYYQPGHVFGEYPYPEPEKWKDEELGIPQE
;
A
#
# COMPACT_ATOMS: atom_id res chain seq x y z
N MET A 1 11.00 67.83 -10.63
CA MET A 1 10.88 66.56 -11.38
C MET A 1 11.70 65.48 -10.69
N LEU A 2 11.31 65.07 -9.48
CA LEU A 2 12.01 64.02 -8.73
C LEU A 2 11.50 62.65 -9.22
N SER A 3 12.48 61.88 -9.67
CA SER A 3 12.39 60.83 -10.66
C SER A 3 11.77 59.54 -10.12
N ARG A 4 11.05 58.84 -11.01
CA ARG A 4 10.50 57.49 -10.80
C ARG A 4 11.52 56.50 -10.23
N SER A 5 12.81 56.76 -10.41
CA SER A 5 13.92 55.97 -9.88
C SER A 5 14.00 55.92 -8.35
N ILE A 6 13.60 56.97 -7.62
CA ILE A 6 13.65 56.95 -6.14
C ILE A 6 12.59 56.00 -5.56
N ARG A 7 11.42 55.88 -6.21
CA ARG A 7 10.33 54.99 -5.78
C ARG A 7 10.66 53.51 -5.99
N LEU A 8 11.47 53.19 -7.00
CA LEU A 8 11.94 51.82 -7.24
C LEU A 8 12.94 51.38 -6.16
N ILE A 9 13.83 52.29 -5.74
CA ILE A 9 14.80 52.01 -4.67
C ILE A 9 14.08 51.77 -3.33
N SER A 10 13.03 52.55 -3.02
CA SER A 10 12.23 52.32 -1.80
C SER A 10 11.40 51.04 -1.83
N GLN A 11 11.15 50.47 -3.01
CA GLN A 11 10.46 49.17 -3.15
C GLN A 11 11.43 48.00 -2.97
N LEU A 12 12.69 48.15 -3.36
CA LEU A 12 13.73 47.12 -3.15
C LEU A 12 14.11 46.97 -1.66
N THR A 13 14.11 48.07 -0.90
CA THR A 13 14.41 48.05 0.54
C THR A 13 13.23 47.62 1.41
N ASN A 14 12.02 47.49 0.85
CA ASN A 14 10.82 46.99 1.53
C ASN A 14 10.57 45.50 1.22
N THR A 15 11.65 44.74 1.03
CA THR A 15 11.60 43.29 1.08
C THR A 15 11.50 42.87 2.55
N ARG A 16 10.29 42.93 3.10
CA ARG A 16 9.98 42.19 4.31
C ARG A 16 10.21 40.72 3.97
N ILE A 17 11.32 40.15 4.42
CA ILE A 17 11.53 38.70 4.46
C ILE A 17 10.37 38.16 5.31
N HIS A 18 9.29 37.76 4.65
CA HIS A 18 8.25 37.00 5.31
C HIS A 18 8.93 35.66 5.56
N ALA A 19 9.34 35.44 6.80
CA ALA A 19 9.80 34.13 7.23
C ALA A 19 8.60 33.19 7.07
N VAL A 20 8.48 32.58 5.89
CA VAL A 20 7.49 31.53 5.66
C VAL A 20 8.03 30.33 6.41
N ASN A 21 7.48 30.08 7.60
CA ASN A 21 7.72 28.82 8.29
C ASN A 21 7.35 27.70 7.32
N ALA A 22 8.30 26.82 7.03
CA ALA A 22 8.03 25.66 6.20
C ALA A 22 6.88 24.88 6.84
N VAL A 23 5.79 24.69 6.08
CA VAL A 23 4.67 23.86 6.53
C VAL A 23 5.22 22.44 6.72
N ARG A 24 5.31 22.00 7.97
CA ARG A 24 5.71 20.63 8.30
C ARG A 24 4.49 19.73 8.15
N ASN A 25 4.41 19.03 7.03
CA ASN A 25 3.42 17.96 6.80
C ASN A 25 3.77 16.65 7.54
N HIS A 26 4.60 16.74 8.59
CA HIS A 26 4.98 15.61 9.43
C HIS A 26 4.57 15.89 10.87
N GLY A 27 3.79 14.97 11.45
CA GLY A 27 3.20 15.10 12.78
C GLY A 27 1.72 14.76 12.73
N ASP A 28 1.33 13.71 13.44
CA ASP A 28 -0.07 13.45 13.73
C ASP A 28 -0.44 14.12 15.05
N VAL A 29 -1.72 14.41 15.25
CA VAL A 29 -2.20 15.01 16.50
C VAL A 29 -2.10 13.98 17.61
N TRP A 30 -1.32 14.29 18.66
CA TRP A 30 -1.28 13.47 19.86
C TRP A 30 -2.57 13.66 20.67
N VAL A 31 -3.22 12.55 21.04
CA VAL A 31 -4.46 12.55 21.83
C VAL A 31 -4.32 11.59 23.01
N TYR A 32 -4.75 11.99 24.20
CA TYR A 32 -4.77 11.15 25.40
C TYR A 32 -6.20 10.85 25.84
N ARG A 33 -6.55 9.56 25.98
CA ARG A 33 -7.87 9.06 26.43
C ARG A 33 -9.07 9.62 25.65
N ALA A 34 -8.86 10.02 24.40
CA ALA A 34 -9.92 10.45 23.49
C ALA A 34 -9.68 9.86 22.10
N ALA A 35 -10.72 9.88 21.26
CA ALA A 35 -10.63 9.39 19.90
C ALA A 35 -9.61 10.20 19.09
N THR A 36 -8.79 9.51 18.29
CA THR A 36 -7.89 10.17 17.35
C THR A 36 -8.70 10.96 16.33
N PRO A 37 -8.20 12.13 15.88
CA PRO A 37 -8.86 12.86 14.82
C PRO A 37 -8.91 11.99 13.57
N ARG A 38 -9.95 12.21 12.76
CA ARG A 38 -10.11 11.51 11.50
C ARG A 38 -8.89 11.76 10.61
N ALA A 39 -8.28 10.68 10.14
CA ALA A 39 -7.22 10.76 9.15
C ALA A 39 -7.67 11.46 7.87
N GLU A 40 -6.71 11.94 7.08
CA GLU A 40 -7.01 12.58 5.80
C GLU A 40 -7.77 11.64 4.86
N ARG A 41 -8.72 12.17 4.08
CA ARG A 41 -9.60 11.38 3.21
C ARG A 41 -8.84 10.47 2.23
N TRP A 42 -7.68 10.92 1.75
CA TRP A 42 -6.86 10.14 0.81
C TRP A 42 -6.27 8.89 1.46
N ARG A 43 -6.01 8.89 2.78
CA ARG A 43 -5.50 7.72 3.50
C ARG A 43 -6.54 6.60 3.54
N PHE A 44 -7.81 6.96 3.75
CA PHE A 44 -8.92 6.01 3.65
C PHE A 44 -9.06 5.47 2.23
N LEU A 45 -9.05 6.35 1.23
CA LEU A 45 -9.11 5.92 -0.18
C LEU A 45 -7.96 4.99 -0.56
N ALA A 46 -6.73 5.28 -0.09
CA ALA A 46 -5.58 4.44 -0.32
C ALA A 46 -5.73 3.07 0.35
N ALA A 47 -6.20 3.03 1.61
CA ALA A 47 -6.46 1.78 2.32
C ALA A 47 -7.53 0.93 1.62
N ASP A 48 -8.63 1.54 1.19
CA ASP A 48 -9.72 0.87 0.49
C ASP A 48 -9.25 0.34 -0.88
N THR A 49 -8.46 1.12 -1.61
CA THR A 49 -7.90 0.72 -2.90
C THR A 49 -6.94 -0.45 -2.74
N LEU A 50 -6.06 -0.41 -1.74
CA LEU A 50 -5.14 -1.52 -1.47
C LEU A 50 -5.90 -2.79 -1.10
N SER A 51 -6.91 -2.68 -0.24
CA SER A 51 -7.79 -3.81 0.12
C SER A 51 -8.46 -4.42 -1.10
N ALA A 52 -9.03 -3.58 -1.98
CA ALA A 52 -9.67 -4.01 -3.21
C ALA A 52 -8.68 -4.72 -4.16
N VAL A 53 -7.48 -4.18 -4.32
CA VAL A 53 -6.42 -4.78 -5.17
C VAL A 53 -5.98 -6.13 -4.60
N THR A 54 -5.78 -6.24 -3.28
CA THR A 54 -5.39 -7.50 -2.63
C THR A 54 -6.45 -8.58 -2.87
N TRP A 55 -7.73 -8.28 -2.64
CA TRP A 55 -8.80 -9.25 -2.83
C TRP A 55 -9.05 -9.60 -4.29
N TRP A 56 -9.00 -8.61 -5.19
CA TRP A 56 -9.09 -8.85 -6.62
C TRP A 56 -7.98 -9.81 -7.09
N TRP A 57 -6.74 -9.59 -6.66
CA TRP A 57 -5.61 -10.45 -7.02
C TRP A 57 -5.81 -11.89 -6.55
N ILE A 58 -6.20 -12.08 -5.28
CA ILE A 58 -6.45 -13.41 -4.70
C ILE A 58 -7.55 -14.14 -5.46
N LEU A 59 -8.69 -13.49 -5.70
CA LEU A 59 -9.85 -14.11 -6.35
C LEU A 59 -9.54 -14.51 -7.81
N ILE A 60 -8.83 -13.65 -8.54
CA ILE A 60 -8.39 -13.94 -9.91
C ILE A 60 -7.43 -15.14 -9.93
N HIS A 61 -6.44 -15.19 -9.04
CA HIS A 61 -5.49 -16.30 -9.01
C HIS A 61 -6.13 -17.61 -8.57
N LEU A 62 -7.09 -17.54 -7.64
CA LEU A 62 -7.85 -18.70 -7.22
C LEU A 62 -8.70 -19.27 -8.38
N TYR A 63 -9.25 -18.41 -9.25
CA TYR A 63 -10.03 -18.85 -10.40
C TYR A 63 -9.15 -19.44 -11.52
N TYR A 64 -8.08 -18.75 -11.90
CA TYR A 64 -7.24 -19.17 -13.03
C TYR A 64 -6.23 -20.26 -12.68
N GLN A 65 -5.76 -20.31 -11.43
CA GLN A 65 -4.72 -21.25 -10.99
C GLN A 65 -5.10 -21.92 -9.65
N PRO A 66 -6.25 -22.62 -9.57
CA PRO A 66 -6.71 -23.28 -8.35
C PRO A 66 -5.77 -24.40 -7.87
N GLY A 67 -4.95 -24.96 -8.77
CA GLY A 67 -4.03 -26.06 -8.47
C GLY A 67 -3.01 -25.75 -7.36
N HIS A 68 -2.60 -24.49 -7.19
CA HIS A 68 -1.71 -24.10 -6.09
C HIS A 68 -2.34 -24.25 -4.70
N VAL A 69 -3.67 -24.22 -4.62
CA VAL A 69 -4.42 -24.34 -3.36
C VAL A 69 -4.92 -25.76 -3.16
N PHE A 70 -5.49 -26.38 -4.19
CA PHE A 70 -6.11 -27.71 -4.07
C PHE A 70 -5.17 -28.88 -4.41
N GLY A 71 -3.99 -28.60 -4.96
CA GLY A 71 -3.08 -29.60 -5.50
C GLY A 71 -3.27 -29.77 -7.01
N GLU A 72 -2.16 -29.86 -7.74
CA GLU A 72 -2.15 -30.06 -9.20
C GLU A 72 -2.26 -31.53 -9.59
N TYR A 73 -1.79 -32.42 -8.71
CA TYR A 73 -1.68 -33.85 -8.98
C TYR A 73 -2.65 -34.65 -8.12
N PRO A 74 -3.26 -35.71 -8.68
CA PRO A 74 -4.08 -36.62 -7.89
C PRO A 74 -3.21 -37.29 -6.82
N TYR A 75 -3.76 -37.42 -5.62
CA TYR A 75 -3.08 -38.11 -4.53
C TYR A 75 -2.99 -39.61 -4.86
N PRO A 76 -1.79 -40.22 -4.86
CA PRO A 76 -1.66 -41.65 -5.13
C PRO A 76 -2.22 -42.46 -3.96
N GLU A 77 -3.10 -43.41 -4.28
CA GLU A 77 -3.61 -44.37 -3.30
C GLU A 77 -2.67 -45.58 -3.24
N PRO A 78 -1.95 -45.80 -2.12
CA PRO A 78 -0.92 -46.85 -2.03
C PRO A 78 -1.49 -48.27 -2.12
N GLU A 79 -2.76 -48.46 -1.77
CA GLU A 79 -3.45 -49.77 -1.85
C GLU A 79 -3.70 -50.24 -3.29
N LYS A 80 -3.66 -49.33 -4.27
CA LYS A 80 -3.84 -49.67 -5.69
C LYS A 80 -2.55 -50.12 -6.36
N TRP A 81 -1.41 -49.96 -5.70
CA TRP A 81 -0.13 -50.37 -6.27
C TRP A 81 0.01 -51.88 -6.19
N LYS A 82 0.50 -52.50 -7.25
CA LYS A 82 0.63 -53.95 -7.31
C LYS A 82 1.85 -54.38 -6.50
N ASP A 83 1.74 -55.52 -5.82
CA ASP A 83 2.85 -56.14 -5.09
C ASP A 83 4.10 -56.35 -6.00
N GLU A 84 3.87 -56.62 -7.29
CA GLU A 84 4.93 -56.70 -8.31
C GLU A 84 5.71 -55.39 -8.49
N GLU A 85 5.04 -54.24 -8.45
CA GLU A 85 5.66 -52.91 -8.56
C GLU A 85 6.37 -52.50 -7.27
N LEU A 86 5.90 -53.03 -6.12
CA LEU A 86 6.52 -52.83 -4.82
C LEU A 86 7.66 -53.81 -4.53
N GLY A 87 7.86 -54.82 -5.38
CA GLY A 87 8.87 -55.87 -5.18
C GLY A 87 8.55 -56.79 -4.01
N ILE A 88 7.28 -56.91 -3.63
CA ILE A 88 6.82 -57.83 -2.58
C ILE A 88 6.72 -59.22 -3.22
N PRO A 89 7.45 -60.23 -2.72
CA PRO A 89 7.39 -61.58 -3.25
C PRO A 89 5.98 -62.15 -3.05
N GLN A 90 5.43 -62.80 -4.08
CA GLN A 90 4.23 -63.63 -3.94
C GLN A 90 4.64 -64.90 -3.18
N GLU A 91 4.05 -65.13 -2.00
CA GLU A 91 4.22 -66.38 -1.24
C GLU A 91 3.59 -67.58 -1.96
#